data_AF-A0A850UX96-F1
#
_entry.id   AF-A0A850UX96-F1
#
_cell.length_a   1.000
_cell.length_b   1.000
_cell.length_c   1.000
_cell.angle_alpha   90.00
_cell.angle_beta   90.00
_cell.angle_gamma   90.00
#
_symmetry.space_group_name_H-M   'P 1'
#
loop_
_entity.id
_entity.type
_entity.pdbx_description
1 polymer ?
#
loop_
_entity_poly.entity_id
_entity_poly.type
_entity_poly.pdbx_seq_one_letter_code
_entity_poly.pdbx_strand_id
1 'polypeptide(L)'
;TMSKLYEDANWSQKDLRGPVGDIRDHVIKSKLHCFSLDHMKYYENELCERKQEGHKVSFTDLWGLFIDRMLHHQGSTHKLSDQQLAVNQGQNPLPIYLALNVKDDFSTLDFKEWVEFTPYEVGLPKYGAFVRSEDFGSEFFMGRLMKKIPESHICFLEGTWSNIFSQSFMDAVYLSGHSEHFWHRWTRDTKHDIESHPALPKKPHEQTTCLSIPKGYLSKTLREMMTGRPVVSTYHNFLKGLQLHNKYLENESFCMWKDTVLDSSPNQLNEMSDYLKLIDTAFFINTSCPPILRPERKVDVILHLNYSGGSQTLPLDLFSEYCLEQGIPFPSTELSQEDREHLKECYVFEDSLEAPILAYFPLVCDTFQKYKAPNVERSPAEMEQGRVDVSNCAAPYGTGLLTYTEENFNKLLNLCSYNILNNKHLILQALRTAVERKK
;
A
#
# COMPACT_ATOMS: atom_id res chain seq x y z
N THR A 1 0.79 -2.99 8.94
CA THR A 1 0.22 -2.79 10.30
C THR A 1 -1.26 -3.14 10.34
N MET A 2 -2.13 -2.47 9.58
CA MET A 2 -3.57 -2.75 9.60
C MET A 2 -3.88 -4.21 9.26
N SER A 3 -3.47 -4.72 8.11
CA SER A 3 -3.62 -6.14 7.74
C SER A 3 -3.29 -7.10 8.88
N LYS A 4 -2.12 -6.93 9.51
CA LYS A 4 -1.64 -7.76 10.61
C LYS A 4 -2.48 -7.66 11.88
N LEU A 5 -2.88 -6.47 12.30
CA LEU A 5 -3.70 -6.28 13.50
C LEU A 5 -5.09 -6.90 13.33
N TYR A 6 -5.67 -6.78 12.14
CA TYR A 6 -7.03 -7.25 11.84
C TYR A 6 -7.12 -8.76 11.62
N GLU A 7 -6.01 -9.51 11.73
CA GLU A 7 -6.03 -10.97 11.89
C GLU A 7 -6.64 -11.39 13.24
N ASP A 8 -6.52 -10.54 14.26
CA ASP A 8 -7.13 -10.74 15.57
C ASP A 8 -8.41 -9.92 15.70
N ALA A 9 -9.55 -10.62 15.81
CA ALA A 9 -10.86 -10.00 15.92
C ALA A 9 -11.02 -9.04 17.11
N ASN A 10 -10.16 -9.11 18.13
CA ASN A 10 -10.21 -8.29 19.33
C ASN A 10 -8.93 -7.47 19.56
N TRP A 11 -8.17 -7.17 18.50
CA TRP A 11 -6.85 -6.55 18.62
C TRP A 11 -6.84 -5.24 19.44
N SER A 12 -7.86 -4.38 19.29
CA SER A 12 -7.90 -3.09 20.01
C SER A 12 -8.31 -3.23 21.49
N GLN A 13 -8.87 -4.38 21.87
CA GLN A 13 -9.29 -4.68 23.25
C GLN A 13 -8.18 -5.41 24.04
N LYS A 14 -7.08 -5.74 23.37
CA LYS A 14 -5.92 -6.42 23.94
C LYS A 14 -4.73 -5.48 24.03
N ASP A 15 -3.73 -5.89 24.81
CA ASP A 15 -2.47 -5.19 24.89
C ASP A 15 -1.67 -5.34 23.59
N LEU A 16 -1.34 -4.22 22.96
CA LEU A 16 -0.58 -4.18 21.71
C LEU A 16 0.89 -4.57 21.88
N ARG A 17 1.41 -4.72 23.11
CA ARG A 17 2.79 -5.18 23.34
C ARG A 17 3.10 -6.53 22.70
N GLY A 18 2.13 -7.44 22.64
CA GLY A 18 2.28 -8.74 21.95
C GLY A 18 2.52 -8.56 20.45
N PRO A 19 1.53 -8.05 19.69
CA PRO A 19 1.68 -7.79 18.26
C PRO A 19 2.89 -6.91 17.90
N VAL A 20 3.22 -5.91 18.74
CA VAL A 20 4.41 -5.08 18.55
C VAL A 20 5.70 -5.90 18.72
N GLY A 21 5.77 -6.78 19.71
CA GLY A 21 6.89 -7.71 19.91
C GLY A 21 7.06 -8.65 18.71
N ASP A 22 5.95 -9.20 18.22
CA ASP A 22 5.96 -10.09 17.04
C ASP A 22 6.48 -9.35 15.80
N ILE A 23 6.00 -8.13 15.53
CA ILE A 23 6.47 -7.32 14.41
C ILE A 23 7.95 -6.96 14.57
N ARG A 24 8.37 -6.60 15.79
CA ARG A 24 9.78 -6.28 16.08
C ARG A 24 10.70 -7.44 15.70
N ASP A 25 10.34 -8.66 16.09
CA ASP A 25 11.13 -9.85 15.78
C ASP A 25 11.23 -10.10 14.27
N HIS A 26 10.17 -9.82 13.50
CA HIS A 26 10.18 -9.92 12.04
C HIS A 26 11.02 -8.83 11.39
N VAL A 27 10.90 -7.58 11.84
CA VAL A 27 11.61 -6.42 11.27
C VAL A 27 13.13 -6.53 11.48
N ILE A 28 13.59 -7.04 12.63
CA ILE A 28 15.03 -7.15 12.94
C ILE A 28 15.71 -8.30 12.18
N LYS A 29 14.97 -9.37 11.84
CA LYS A 29 15.52 -10.55 11.14
C LYS A 29 16.06 -10.17 9.75
N SER A 30 17.18 -10.76 9.35
CA SER A 30 17.73 -10.60 8.00
C SER A 30 16.75 -11.15 6.94
N LYS A 31 16.49 -10.36 5.88
CA LYS A 31 15.59 -10.76 4.78
C LYS A 31 16.25 -11.64 3.72
N LEU A 32 17.54 -11.95 3.85
CA LEU A 32 18.26 -12.76 2.85
C LEU A 32 17.67 -14.17 2.71
N HIS A 33 17.12 -14.74 3.79
CA HIS A 33 16.50 -16.06 3.76
C HIS A 33 15.25 -16.13 2.86
N CYS A 34 14.54 -15.00 2.66
CA CYS A 34 13.38 -14.90 1.79
C CYS A 34 13.73 -15.10 0.30
N PHE A 35 15.02 -15.02 -0.06
CA PHE A 35 15.55 -15.28 -1.41
C PHE A 35 16.13 -16.70 -1.56
N SER A 36 15.92 -17.60 -0.58
CA SER A 36 16.38 -18.98 -0.69
C SER A 36 15.66 -19.75 -1.81
N LEU A 37 16.29 -20.81 -2.32
CA LEU A 37 15.72 -21.64 -3.38
C LEU A 37 14.35 -22.22 -3.02
N ASP A 38 14.13 -22.56 -1.75
CA ASP A 38 12.87 -23.13 -1.29
C ASP A 38 11.75 -22.08 -1.26
N HIS A 39 12.05 -20.85 -0.84
CA HIS A 39 11.09 -19.73 -0.90
C HIS A 39 10.76 -19.36 -2.35
N MET A 40 11.75 -19.34 -3.24
CA MET A 40 11.49 -19.06 -4.65
C MET A 40 10.56 -20.11 -5.30
N LYS A 41 10.76 -21.40 -5.00
CA LYS A 41 9.83 -22.46 -5.45
C LYS A 41 8.44 -22.27 -4.86
N TYR A 42 8.35 -21.88 -3.58
CA TYR A 42 7.07 -21.57 -2.96
C TYR A 42 6.37 -20.42 -3.70
N TYR A 43 7.05 -19.29 -3.94
CA TYR A 43 6.47 -18.16 -4.66
C TYR A 43 6.01 -18.57 -6.07
N GLU A 44 6.83 -19.34 -6.78
CA GLU A 44 6.50 -19.85 -8.09
C GLU A 44 5.22 -20.71 -8.08
N ASN A 45 5.09 -21.60 -7.09
CA ASN A 45 3.89 -22.44 -6.94
C ASN A 45 2.64 -21.61 -6.68
N GLU A 46 2.67 -20.68 -5.72
CA GLU A 46 1.54 -19.80 -5.37
C GLU A 46 1.10 -18.95 -6.57
N LEU A 47 2.05 -18.37 -7.32
CA LEU A 47 1.74 -17.57 -8.51
C LEU A 47 1.12 -18.43 -9.63
N CYS A 48 1.54 -19.69 -9.75
CA CYS A 48 0.99 -20.60 -10.75
C CYS A 48 -0.41 -21.07 -10.39
N GLU A 49 -0.67 -21.36 -9.12
CA GLU A 49 -2.01 -21.65 -8.61
C GLU A 49 -2.95 -20.47 -8.86
N ARG A 50 -2.54 -19.26 -8.46
CA ARG A 50 -3.26 -18.01 -8.72
C ARG A 50 -3.60 -17.81 -10.20
N LYS A 51 -2.66 -18.09 -11.10
CA LYS A 51 -2.90 -18.02 -12.56
C LYS A 51 -3.92 -19.08 -13.03
N GLN A 52 -3.88 -20.28 -12.47
CA GLN A 52 -4.82 -21.37 -12.79
C GLN A 52 -6.24 -21.08 -12.31
N GLU A 53 -6.38 -20.42 -11.15
CA GLU A 53 -7.67 -19.95 -10.63
C GLU A 53 -8.33 -18.89 -11.54
N GLY A 54 -7.53 -18.21 -12.37
CA GLY A 54 -7.99 -17.24 -13.36
C GLY A 54 -7.60 -15.79 -13.09
N HIS A 55 -6.79 -15.55 -12.05
CA HIS A 55 -6.24 -14.23 -11.76
C HIS A 55 -5.20 -13.81 -12.80
N LYS A 56 -5.06 -12.51 -13.02
CA LYS A 56 -3.95 -11.95 -13.77
C LYS A 56 -2.77 -11.75 -12.83
N VAL A 57 -1.67 -12.41 -13.15
CA VAL A 57 -0.45 -12.34 -12.36
C VAL A 57 0.45 -11.22 -12.89
N SER A 58 1.01 -10.46 -11.97
CA SER A 58 1.87 -9.29 -12.16
C SER A 58 3.06 -9.35 -11.20
N PHE A 59 4.09 -8.55 -11.40
CA PHE A 59 5.24 -8.53 -10.49
C PHE A 59 4.85 -8.13 -9.04
N THR A 60 3.77 -7.35 -8.89
CA THR A 60 3.24 -6.98 -7.58
C THR A 60 2.75 -8.17 -6.76
N ASP A 61 2.33 -9.26 -7.41
CA ASP A 61 1.94 -10.48 -6.72
C ASP A 61 3.15 -11.17 -6.07
N LEU A 62 4.31 -11.14 -6.73
CA LEU A 62 5.57 -11.63 -6.13
C LEU A 62 6.00 -10.75 -4.95
N TRP A 63 5.84 -9.43 -5.07
CA TRP A 63 6.08 -8.50 -3.98
C TRP A 63 5.17 -8.77 -2.78
N GLY A 64 3.87 -9.02 -3.00
CA GLY A 64 2.92 -9.39 -1.95
C GLY A 64 3.33 -10.68 -1.22
N LEU A 65 3.72 -11.72 -1.95
CA LEU A 65 4.23 -12.97 -1.36
C LEU A 65 5.53 -12.76 -0.57
N PHE A 66 6.40 -11.87 -1.03
CA PHE A 66 7.61 -11.50 -0.29
C PHE A 66 7.28 -10.76 1.02
N ILE A 67 6.33 -9.81 0.99
CA ILE A 67 5.83 -9.12 2.19
C ILE A 67 5.27 -10.14 3.19
N ASP A 68 4.45 -11.08 2.72
CA ASP A 68 3.88 -12.12 3.56
C ASP A 68 4.98 -12.92 4.29
N ARG A 69 6.02 -13.37 3.56
CA ARG A 69 7.15 -14.08 4.18
C ARG A 69 8.03 -13.21 5.07
N MET A 70 8.05 -11.90 4.82
CA MET A 70 8.75 -10.96 5.69
C MET A 70 8.03 -10.79 7.04
N LEU A 71 6.70 -10.79 7.04
CA LEU A 71 5.87 -10.48 8.21
C LEU A 71 5.30 -11.72 8.92
N HIS A 72 5.37 -12.90 8.29
CA HIS A 72 4.83 -14.14 8.81
C HIS A 72 5.86 -15.29 8.79
N HIS A 73 5.85 -16.09 9.84
CA HIS A 73 6.63 -17.33 9.92
C HIS A 73 6.10 -18.46 9.03
N GLN A 74 4.80 -18.46 8.75
CA GLN A 74 4.12 -19.41 7.87
C GLN A 74 3.29 -18.65 6.85
N GLY A 75 2.94 -19.28 5.73
CA GLY A 75 2.12 -18.61 4.71
C GLY A 75 0.77 -18.23 5.31
N SER A 76 0.39 -16.96 5.18
CA SER A 76 -0.92 -16.49 5.62
C SER A 76 -1.97 -16.77 4.55
N THR A 77 -3.11 -17.33 4.95
CA THR A 77 -4.27 -17.55 4.07
C THR A 77 -5.39 -16.55 4.35
N HIS A 78 -5.11 -15.54 5.19
CA HIS A 78 -6.07 -14.51 5.56
C HIS A 78 -6.52 -13.69 4.34
N LYS A 79 -7.79 -13.34 4.34
CA LYS A 79 -8.45 -12.57 3.28
C LYS A 79 -8.97 -11.23 3.79
N LEU A 80 -9.36 -10.35 2.88
CA LEU A 80 -9.97 -9.07 3.27
C LEU A 80 -11.34 -9.30 3.91
N SER A 81 -12.13 -10.24 3.39
CA SER A 81 -13.43 -10.60 3.96
C SER A 81 -13.33 -11.18 5.39
N ASP A 82 -12.24 -11.88 5.73
CA ASP A 82 -12.03 -12.42 7.08
C ASP A 82 -12.00 -11.33 8.17
N GLN A 83 -11.55 -10.12 7.80
CA GLN A 83 -11.51 -8.98 8.71
C GLN A 83 -12.89 -8.51 9.16
N GLN A 84 -13.98 -8.97 8.52
CA GLN A 84 -15.34 -8.72 9.01
C GLN A 84 -15.53 -9.23 10.45
N LEU A 85 -14.84 -10.30 10.83
CA LEU A 85 -14.86 -10.81 12.21
C LEU A 85 -14.33 -9.80 13.23
N ALA A 86 -13.41 -8.91 12.81
CA ALA A 86 -12.85 -7.87 13.66
C ALA A 86 -13.76 -6.64 13.81
N VAL A 87 -14.83 -6.52 13.03
CA VAL A 87 -15.71 -5.33 13.05
C VAL A 87 -17.18 -5.65 13.25
N ASN A 88 -17.56 -6.94 13.22
CA ASN A 88 -18.96 -7.39 13.31
C ASN A 88 -19.69 -7.02 14.62
N GLN A 89 -18.97 -6.68 15.70
CA GLN A 89 -19.53 -6.23 16.97
C GLN A 89 -19.24 -4.75 17.26
N GLY A 90 -18.64 -4.02 16.31
CA GLY A 90 -18.17 -2.65 16.52
C GLY A 90 -17.01 -2.57 17.53
N GLN A 91 -16.28 -3.66 17.74
CA GLN A 91 -15.22 -3.77 18.73
C GLN A 91 -13.88 -3.16 18.28
N ASN A 92 -13.69 -2.97 16.97
CA ASN A 92 -12.56 -2.26 16.37
C ASN A 92 -13.10 -1.23 15.35
N PRO A 93 -12.30 -0.19 15.01
CA PRO A 93 -12.60 0.69 13.89
C PRO A 93 -12.76 -0.09 12.57
N LEU A 94 -13.49 0.47 11.60
CA LEU A 94 -13.55 -0.11 10.25
C LEU A 94 -12.21 0.12 9.52
N PRO A 95 -11.49 -0.92 9.07
CA PRO A 95 -10.29 -0.72 8.28
C PRO A 95 -10.70 -0.34 6.85
N ILE A 96 -10.04 0.70 6.33
CA ILE A 96 -10.24 1.17 4.95
C ILE A 96 -8.86 1.27 4.32
N TYR A 97 -8.68 0.59 3.19
CA TYR A 97 -7.46 0.65 2.39
C TYR A 97 -7.76 1.34 1.06
N LEU A 98 -6.72 1.88 0.43
CA LEU A 98 -6.85 2.75 -0.72
C LEU A 98 -5.81 2.41 -1.78
N ALA A 99 -6.23 2.47 -3.04
CA ALA A 99 -5.36 2.40 -4.22
C ALA A 99 -5.86 3.39 -5.28
N LEU A 100 -5.07 3.55 -6.34
CA LEU A 100 -5.45 4.32 -7.53
C LEU A 100 -5.60 3.40 -8.73
N ASN A 101 -6.73 3.49 -9.42
CA ASN A 101 -6.90 2.94 -10.76
C ASN A 101 -6.30 3.88 -11.80
N VAL A 102 -5.50 3.35 -12.73
CA VAL A 102 -4.80 4.11 -13.78
C VAL A 102 -5.02 3.49 -15.16
N LYS A 103 -4.64 4.23 -16.23
CA LYS A 103 -4.68 3.76 -17.62
C LYS A 103 -3.28 3.80 -18.24
N ASP A 104 -2.99 2.89 -19.18
CA ASP A 104 -1.65 2.76 -19.75
C ASP A 104 -1.22 3.94 -20.63
N ASP A 105 -2.18 4.54 -21.33
CA ASP A 105 -1.96 5.59 -22.33
C ASP A 105 -2.05 7.00 -21.74
N PHE A 106 -2.18 7.09 -20.41
CA PHE A 106 -2.34 8.35 -19.69
C PHE A 106 -1.32 8.42 -18.55
N SER A 107 -0.83 9.64 -18.26
CA SER A 107 -0.06 9.85 -17.03
C SER A 107 -0.98 9.73 -15.81
N THR A 108 -0.42 9.44 -14.64
CA THR A 108 -1.18 9.45 -13.38
C THR A 108 -1.79 10.81 -13.07
N LEU A 109 -1.19 11.90 -13.56
CA LEU A 109 -1.75 13.24 -13.44
C LEU A 109 -3.02 13.38 -14.30
N ASP A 110 -3.00 12.85 -15.53
CA ASP A 110 -4.10 12.95 -16.49
C ASP A 110 -5.27 12.01 -16.16
N PHE A 111 -4.99 10.81 -15.65
CA PHE A 111 -6.00 9.83 -15.28
C PHE A 111 -5.62 9.01 -14.04
N LYS A 112 -6.50 9.08 -13.04
CA LYS A 112 -6.43 8.38 -11.77
C LYS A 112 -7.83 8.28 -11.18
N GLU A 113 -8.15 7.20 -10.49
CA GLU A 113 -9.43 7.08 -9.79
C GLU A 113 -9.23 6.36 -8.47
N TRP A 114 -9.76 6.89 -7.38
CA TRP A 114 -9.66 6.26 -6.06
C TRP A 114 -10.42 4.94 -6.03
N VAL A 115 -9.77 3.90 -5.51
CA VAL A 115 -10.36 2.58 -5.26
C VAL A 115 -10.30 2.30 -3.77
N GLU A 116 -11.47 2.22 -3.14
CA GLU A 116 -11.64 1.95 -1.72
C GLU A 116 -11.77 0.44 -1.50
N PHE A 117 -11.12 -0.06 -0.44
CA PHE A 117 -11.22 -1.44 0.01
C PHE A 117 -11.61 -1.47 1.48
N THR A 118 -12.66 -2.23 1.79
CA THR A 118 -13.10 -2.52 3.16
C THR A 118 -13.35 -4.02 3.30
N PRO A 119 -13.48 -4.55 4.52
CA PRO A 119 -13.84 -5.95 4.72
C PRO A 119 -15.17 -6.33 4.05
N TYR A 120 -16.07 -5.37 3.82
CA TYR A 120 -17.39 -5.61 3.24
C TYR A 120 -17.41 -5.46 1.72
N GLU A 121 -16.75 -4.41 1.22
CA GLU A 121 -16.87 -4.02 -0.19
C GLU A 121 -15.60 -3.36 -0.73
N VAL A 122 -15.42 -3.50 -2.05
CA VAL A 122 -14.36 -2.85 -2.83
C VAL A 122 -15.03 -2.09 -3.97
N GLY A 123 -14.64 -0.84 -4.20
CA GLY A 123 -15.33 -0.02 -5.20
C GLY A 123 -14.65 1.30 -5.54
N LEU A 124 -15.24 1.99 -6.52
CA LEU A 124 -14.83 3.31 -6.95
C LEU A 124 -15.87 4.34 -6.49
N PRO A 125 -15.55 5.20 -5.49
CA PRO A 125 -16.48 6.19 -4.97
C PRO A 125 -17.05 7.12 -6.04
N LYS A 126 -16.22 7.49 -7.03
CA LYS A 126 -16.61 8.29 -8.21
C LYS A 126 -17.84 7.77 -8.93
N TYR A 127 -17.96 6.45 -9.07
CA TYR A 127 -19.07 5.80 -9.77
C TYR A 127 -20.17 5.32 -8.83
N GLY A 128 -19.98 5.41 -7.51
CA GLY A 128 -20.87 4.81 -6.52
C GLY A 128 -21.02 3.29 -6.69
N ALA A 129 -20.02 2.63 -7.27
CA ALA A 129 -20.09 1.25 -7.70
C ALA A 129 -19.12 0.38 -6.89
N PHE A 130 -19.69 -0.59 -6.16
CA PHE A 130 -19.00 -1.44 -5.21
C PHE A 130 -19.41 -2.90 -5.41
N VAL A 131 -18.48 -3.81 -5.17
CA VAL A 131 -18.71 -5.27 -5.10
C VAL A 131 -18.31 -5.78 -3.73
N ARG A 132 -18.82 -6.95 -3.34
CA ARG A 132 -18.38 -7.60 -2.11
C ARG A 132 -16.88 -7.90 -2.20
N SER A 133 -16.16 -7.73 -1.08
CA SER A 133 -14.72 -8.01 -1.01
C SER A 133 -14.35 -9.41 -1.52
N GLU A 134 -15.18 -10.42 -1.19
CA GLU A 134 -15.02 -11.81 -1.65
C GLU A 134 -15.15 -12.01 -3.17
N ASP A 135 -15.81 -11.09 -3.88
CA ASP A 135 -16.01 -11.18 -5.32
C ASP A 135 -15.02 -10.28 -6.09
N PHE A 136 -14.22 -9.46 -5.40
CA PHE A 136 -13.21 -8.62 -6.04
C PHE A 136 -12.15 -9.49 -6.76
N GLY A 137 -11.87 -9.14 -8.02
CA GLY A 137 -11.01 -9.92 -8.91
C GLY A 137 -11.75 -11.00 -9.72
N SER A 138 -13.05 -11.23 -9.48
CA SER A 138 -13.89 -12.07 -10.34
C SER A 138 -14.28 -11.36 -11.65
N GLU A 139 -14.80 -12.11 -12.63
CA GLU A 139 -15.24 -11.55 -13.91
C GLU A 139 -16.69 -11.07 -13.81
N PHE A 140 -16.95 -9.83 -14.24
CA PHE A 140 -18.29 -9.24 -14.30
C PHE A 140 -18.63 -8.74 -15.70
N PHE A 141 -19.93 -8.61 -15.97
CA PHE A 141 -20.45 -7.91 -17.13
C PHE A 141 -21.81 -7.30 -16.80
N MET A 142 -22.01 -6.02 -17.10
CA MET A 142 -23.29 -5.32 -16.84
C MET A 142 -23.75 -5.44 -15.38
N GLY A 143 -22.81 -5.33 -14.44
CA GLY A 143 -23.08 -5.45 -12.99
C GLY A 143 -23.44 -6.87 -12.52
N ARG A 144 -23.31 -7.90 -13.37
CA ARG A 144 -23.56 -9.30 -13.01
C ARG A 144 -22.25 -10.07 -12.91
N LEU A 145 -22.14 -10.90 -11.88
CA LEU A 145 -21.01 -11.82 -11.72
C LEU A 145 -21.09 -12.92 -12.80
N MET A 146 -20.11 -12.95 -13.70
CA MET A 146 -20.06 -13.88 -14.82
C MET A 146 -19.28 -15.15 -14.47
N LYS A 147 -18.15 -14.98 -13.79
CA LYS A 147 -17.32 -16.08 -13.31
C LYS A 147 -16.74 -15.71 -11.96
N LYS A 148 -17.11 -16.49 -10.94
CA LYS A 148 -16.53 -16.36 -9.61
C LYS A 148 -15.10 -16.93 -9.63
N ILE A 149 -14.15 -16.09 -9.23
CA ILE A 149 -12.76 -16.45 -8.97
C ILE A 149 -12.57 -16.43 -7.45
N PRO A 150 -11.81 -17.37 -6.86
CA PRO A 150 -11.52 -17.35 -5.42
C PRO A 150 -10.95 -16.01 -4.95
N GLU A 151 -11.43 -15.54 -3.80
CA GLU A 151 -10.94 -14.31 -3.17
C GLU A 151 -9.43 -14.41 -2.93
N SER A 152 -8.72 -13.35 -3.30
CA SER A 152 -7.27 -13.27 -3.12
C SER A 152 -6.91 -13.24 -1.63
N HIS A 153 -5.84 -13.94 -1.26
CA HIS A 153 -5.19 -13.72 0.02
C HIS A 153 -4.81 -12.23 0.16
N ILE A 154 -4.88 -11.72 1.39
CA ILE A 154 -4.67 -10.31 1.69
C ILE A 154 -3.28 -9.82 1.29
N CYS A 155 -2.27 -10.71 1.27
CA CYS A 155 -0.91 -10.37 0.85
C CYS A 155 -0.82 -9.86 -0.60
N PHE A 156 -1.69 -10.31 -1.50
CA PHE A 156 -1.74 -9.78 -2.87
C PHE A 156 -2.31 -8.35 -2.89
N LEU A 157 -3.24 -8.03 -1.98
CA LEU A 157 -3.74 -6.68 -1.78
C LEU A 157 -2.71 -5.80 -1.09
N GLU A 158 -1.99 -6.29 -0.09
CA GLU A 158 -0.84 -5.60 0.51
C GLU A 158 0.22 -5.28 -0.54
N GLY A 159 0.52 -6.23 -1.42
CA GLY A 159 1.40 -6.03 -2.57
C GLY A 159 0.89 -4.94 -3.51
N THR A 160 -0.43 -4.80 -3.67
CA THR A 160 -1.06 -3.73 -4.47
C THR A 160 -0.98 -2.37 -3.77
N TRP A 161 -1.37 -2.29 -2.49
CA TRP A 161 -1.35 -1.07 -1.69
C TRP A 161 0.05 -0.54 -1.38
N SER A 162 1.10 -1.32 -1.70
CA SER A 162 2.50 -0.98 -1.47
C SER A 162 3.39 -1.19 -2.71
N ASN A 163 2.79 -1.25 -3.91
CA ASN A 163 3.55 -1.55 -5.13
C ASN A 163 4.50 -0.43 -5.58
N ILE A 164 4.54 0.72 -4.88
CA ILE A 164 5.62 1.71 -5.01
C ILE A 164 7.01 1.09 -4.78
N PHE A 165 7.10 0.07 -3.92
CA PHE A 165 8.35 -0.62 -3.60
C PHE A 165 8.68 -1.76 -4.56
N SER A 166 7.76 -2.16 -5.44
CA SER A 166 7.97 -3.35 -6.26
C SER A 166 9.11 -3.16 -7.26
N GLN A 167 9.34 -1.96 -7.78
CA GLN A 167 10.49 -1.67 -8.64
C GLN A 167 11.81 -1.83 -7.86
N SER A 168 11.92 -1.22 -6.67
CA SER A 168 13.13 -1.35 -5.84
C SER A 168 13.36 -2.81 -5.41
N PHE A 169 12.29 -3.55 -5.14
CA PHE A 169 12.36 -4.98 -4.91
C PHE A 169 12.88 -5.73 -6.13
N MET A 170 12.38 -5.44 -7.33
CA MET A 170 12.89 -6.00 -8.58
C MET A 170 14.40 -5.75 -8.74
N ASP A 171 14.86 -4.53 -8.46
CA ASP A 171 16.28 -4.19 -8.54
C ASP A 171 17.11 -4.96 -7.51
N ALA A 172 16.62 -5.07 -6.26
CA ALA A 172 17.28 -5.87 -5.22
C ALA A 172 17.32 -7.37 -5.56
N VAL A 173 16.24 -7.88 -6.16
CA VAL A 173 16.11 -9.24 -6.71
C VAL A 173 17.14 -9.48 -7.82
N TYR A 174 17.35 -8.50 -8.72
CA TYR A 174 18.39 -8.57 -9.75
C TYR A 174 19.81 -8.55 -9.16
N LEU A 175 20.08 -7.67 -8.18
CA LEU A 175 21.41 -7.47 -7.59
C LEU A 175 21.82 -8.58 -6.59
N SER A 176 20.87 -9.15 -5.85
CA SER A 176 21.12 -10.23 -4.88
C SER A 176 21.52 -11.54 -5.55
N GLY A 177 21.23 -11.70 -6.83
CA GLY A 177 21.75 -12.79 -7.64
C GLY A 177 23.24 -12.64 -7.89
N HIS A 178 24.09 -13.30 -7.09
CA HIS A 178 25.54 -13.43 -7.33
C HIS A 178 25.93 -14.25 -8.58
N SER A 179 25.07 -14.29 -9.59
CA SER A 179 25.42 -14.68 -10.95
C SER A 179 24.23 -14.43 -11.87
N GLU A 180 24.52 -14.13 -13.13
CA GLU A 180 23.59 -14.32 -14.24
C GLU A 180 22.86 -15.69 -14.16
N HIS A 181 23.45 -16.70 -13.51
CA HIS A 181 22.88 -18.04 -13.33
C HIS A 181 21.64 -18.14 -12.45
N PHE A 182 21.38 -17.28 -11.45
CA PHE A 182 20.18 -17.45 -10.60
C PHE A 182 18.91 -17.19 -11.40
N TRP A 183 18.79 -16.04 -12.06
CA TRP A 183 17.62 -15.75 -12.88
C TRP A 183 17.63 -16.49 -14.21
N HIS A 184 18.77 -16.76 -14.83
CA HIS A 184 18.79 -17.67 -15.99
C HIS A 184 18.31 -19.07 -15.61
N ARG A 185 18.50 -19.51 -14.36
CA ARG A 185 17.95 -20.78 -13.87
C ARG A 185 16.42 -20.76 -13.74
N TRP A 186 15.78 -19.61 -13.51
CA TRP A 186 14.31 -19.56 -13.39
C TRP A 186 13.61 -19.04 -14.64
N THR A 187 14.29 -18.22 -15.45
CA THR A 187 13.71 -17.57 -16.62
C THR A 187 14.13 -18.22 -17.94
N ARG A 188 15.34 -18.76 -18.10
CA ARG A 188 15.83 -19.36 -19.36
C ARG A 188 15.65 -20.88 -19.39
N ASP A 189 15.46 -21.42 -20.60
CA ASP A 189 15.43 -22.87 -20.85
C ASP A 189 16.76 -23.53 -20.49
N THR A 190 16.70 -24.77 -19.99
CA THR A 190 17.93 -25.51 -19.69
C THR A 190 18.57 -25.94 -21.00
N LYS A 191 19.76 -25.42 -21.30
CA LYS A 191 20.55 -25.85 -22.46
C LYS A 191 21.53 -26.93 -22.03
N HIS A 192 21.46 -28.09 -22.69
CA HIS A 192 22.49 -29.11 -22.62
C HIS A 192 23.23 -29.13 -23.95
N ASP A 193 24.55 -28.97 -23.93
CA ASP A 193 25.36 -29.25 -25.10
C ASP A 193 25.35 -30.76 -25.35
N ILE A 194 25.02 -31.16 -26.57
CA ILE A 194 24.86 -32.58 -26.94
C ILE A 194 26.24 -33.28 -26.98
N GLU A 195 27.33 -32.52 -27.10
CA GLU A 195 28.69 -33.03 -27.19
C GLU A 195 29.51 -32.62 -25.96
N SER A 196 29.69 -33.52 -25.01
CA SER A 196 30.50 -33.27 -23.82
C SER A 196 32.00 -33.25 -24.11
N HIS A 197 32.47 -33.92 -25.18
CA HIS A 197 33.86 -33.88 -25.64
C HIS A 197 33.94 -34.10 -27.17
N PRO A 198 34.39 -33.13 -27.98
CA PRO A 198 34.57 -33.36 -29.41
C PRO A 198 35.78 -34.30 -29.62
N ALA A 199 35.58 -35.44 -30.28
CA ALA A 199 36.65 -36.39 -30.59
C ALA A 199 37.62 -35.87 -31.68
N LEU A 200 37.33 -34.73 -32.32
CA LEU A 200 38.09 -34.14 -33.42
C LEU A 200 38.10 -32.59 -33.31
N PRO A 201 39.13 -31.90 -33.85
CA PRO A 201 39.21 -30.43 -33.80
C PRO A 201 38.09 -29.76 -34.60
N LYS A 202 37.47 -28.73 -34.02
CA LYS A 202 36.30 -28.00 -34.58
C LYS A 202 36.64 -27.31 -35.90
N LYS A 203 35.76 -27.46 -36.91
CA LYS A 203 35.85 -26.74 -38.19
C LYS A 203 35.28 -25.32 -38.07
N PRO A 204 35.76 -24.33 -38.85
CA PRO A 204 35.37 -22.91 -38.72
C PRO A 204 33.89 -22.59 -39.03
N HIS A 205 33.10 -23.56 -39.50
CA HIS A 205 31.69 -23.38 -39.87
C HIS A 205 30.74 -24.36 -39.13
N GLU A 206 31.20 -25.04 -38.08
CA GLU A 206 30.33 -25.92 -37.28
C GLU A 206 29.35 -25.10 -36.43
N GLN A 207 28.06 -25.27 -36.70
CA GLN A 207 26.99 -24.72 -35.88
C GLN A 207 26.88 -25.52 -34.58
N THR A 208 27.02 -24.85 -33.44
CA THR A 208 26.81 -25.44 -32.12
C THR A 208 25.36 -25.91 -31.98
N THR A 209 25.15 -27.22 -31.89
CA THR A 209 23.84 -27.81 -31.62
C THR A 209 23.67 -27.99 -30.12
N CYS A 210 22.65 -27.32 -29.55
CA CYS A 210 22.30 -27.46 -28.13
C CYS A 210 20.89 -28.05 -28.01
N LEU A 211 20.72 -29.00 -27.10
CA LEU A 211 19.41 -29.47 -26.68
C LEU A 211 18.84 -28.43 -25.72
N SER A 212 17.83 -27.68 -26.16
CA SER A 212 17.07 -26.78 -25.29
C SER A 212 15.88 -27.55 -24.73
N ILE A 213 15.92 -27.89 -23.44
CA ILE A 213 14.75 -28.42 -22.73
C ILE A 213 13.94 -27.22 -22.27
N PRO A 214 12.72 -27.00 -22.82
CA PRO A 214 11.87 -25.92 -22.35
C PRO A 214 11.63 -26.12 -20.87
N LYS A 215 11.90 -25.12 -20.04
CA LYS A 215 11.38 -25.18 -18.67
C LYS A 215 9.86 -25.12 -18.76
N GLY A 216 9.19 -25.79 -17.81
CA GLY A 216 7.74 -25.90 -17.80
C GLY A 216 7.03 -24.53 -17.79
N TYR A 217 5.70 -24.56 -17.80
CA TYR A 217 4.80 -23.38 -17.75
C TYR A 217 5.22 -22.26 -16.77
N LEU A 218 5.97 -22.63 -15.73
CA LEU A 218 6.43 -21.84 -14.62
C LEU A 218 7.51 -20.78 -14.99
N SER A 219 8.54 -21.13 -15.77
CA SER A 219 9.60 -20.19 -16.19
C SER A 219 9.07 -19.09 -17.11
N LYS A 220 8.03 -19.42 -17.88
CA LYS A 220 7.34 -18.50 -18.76
C LYS A 220 6.54 -17.47 -17.98
N THR A 221 5.85 -17.89 -16.91
CA THR A 221 5.05 -16.98 -16.06
C THR A 221 5.92 -15.97 -15.33
N LEU A 222 7.01 -16.42 -14.70
CA LEU A 222 7.98 -15.50 -14.08
C LEU A 222 8.60 -14.57 -15.12
N ARG A 223 8.96 -15.06 -16.31
CA ARG A 223 9.49 -14.21 -17.38
C ARG A 223 8.48 -13.16 -17.84
N GLU A 224 7.22 -13.55 -18.05
CA GLU A 224 6.13 -12.65 -18.45
C GLU A 224 5.96 -11.51 -17.43
N MET A 225 5.99 -11.83 -16.13
CA MET A 225 5.92 -10.83 -15.05
C MET A 225 7.12 -9.88 -15.06
N MET A 226 8.34 -10.40 -15.24
CA MET A 226 9.58 -9.60 -15.26
C MET A 226 9.68 -8.69 -16.49
N THR A 227 9.01 -9.03 -17.59
CA THR A 227 8.91 -8.17 -18.78
C THR A 227 7.75 -7.18 -18.72
N GLY A 228 6.85 -7.33 -17.75
CA GLY A 228 5.70 -6.44 -17.55
C GLY A 228 6.07 -5.18 -16.75
N ARG A 229 5.08 -4.28 -16.56
CA ARG A 229 5.25 -3.12 -15.68
C ARG A 229 5.28 -3.60 -14.23
N PRO A 230 6.37 -3.36 -13.47
CA PRO A 230 6.53 -3.94 -12.14
C PRO A 230 5.61 -3.34 -11.08
N VAL A 231 5.21 -2.08 -11.28
CA VAL A 231 4.48 -1.26 -10.29
C VAL A 231 2.96 -1.28 -10.47
N VAL A 232 2.42 -2.13 -11.35
CA VAL A 232 0.99 -2.16 -11.66
C VAL A 232 0.40 -3.53 -11.34
N SER A 233 -0.61 -3.55 -10.47
CA SER A 233 -1.43 -4.73 -10.18
C SER A 233 -2.64 -4.77 -11.12
N THR A 234 -3.01 -5.94 -11.63
CA THR A 234 -4.09 -6.07 -12.63
C THR A 234 -5.21 -6.96 -12.10
N TYR A 235 -6.44 -6.44 -12.05
CA TYR A 235 -7.62 -7.17 -11.59
C TYR A 235 -8.74 -7.08 -12.62
N HIS A 236 -9.61 -8.08 -12.71
CA HIS A 236 -10.78 -8.01 -13.60
C HIS A 236 -11.67 -6.81 -13.22
N ASN A 237 -12.11 -6.05 -14.21
CA ASN A 237 -12.89 -4.84 -13.99
C ASN A 237 -14.35 -5.19 -13.71
N PHE A 238 -14.78 -5.00 -12.46
CA PHE A 238 -16.17 -5.26 -12.07
C PHE A 238 -17.18 -4.26 -12.68
N LEU A 239 -16.71 -3.12 -13.21
CA LEU A 239 -17.53 -2.15 -13.93
C LEU A 239 -17.72 -2.50 -15.41
N LYS A 240 -17.12 -3.59 -15.90
CA LYS A 240 -17.14 -3.96 -17.31
C LYS A 240 -18.57 -4.02 -17.86
N GLY A 241 -18.78 -3.31 -18.97
CA GLY A 241 -20.06 -3.22 -19.67
C GLY A 241 -21.01 -2.15 -19.11
N LEU A 242 -20.84 -1.65 -17.87
CA LEU A 242 -21.69 -0.58 -17.38
C LEU A 242 -21.59 0.66 -18.27
N GLN A 243 -22.70 1.42 -18.35
CA GLN A 243 -22.80 2.63 -19.13
C GLN A 243 -23.09 3.81 -18.21
N LEU A 244 -22.46 4.94 -18.48
CA LEU A 244 -22.75 6.17 -17.77
C LEU A 244 -24.15 6.69 -18.08
N HIS A 245 -24.82 7.16 -17.05
CA HIS A 245 -26.09 7.85 -17.17
C HIS A 245 -25.91 9.18 -17.93
N ASN A 246 -26.91 9.61 -18.70
CA ASN A 246 -26.82 10.85 -19.50
C ASN A 246 -26.56 12.13 -18.66
N LYS A 247 -26.93 12.10 -17.39
CA LYS A 247 -26.77 13.19 -16.41
C LYS A 247 -25.68 12.91 -15.38
N TYR A 248 -24.71 12.05 -15.66
CA TYR A 248 -23.65 11.71 -14.69
C TYR A 248 -22.86 12.95 -14.20
N LEU A 249 -22.72 13.98 -15.04
CA LEU A 249 -22.09 15.26 -14.68
C LEU A 249 -22.94 16.15 -13.76
N GLU A 250 -24.21 15.81 -13.53
CA GLU A 250 -25.06 16.48 -12.54
C GLU A 250 -25.01 15.75 -11.18
N ASN A 251 -24.37 14.57 -11.11
CA ASN A 251 -24.30 13.80 -9.88
C ASN A 251 -23.19 14.33 -8.97
N GLU A 252 -23.56 14.72 -7.76
CA GLU A 252 -22.64 15.31 -6.77
C GLU A 252 -21.47 14.36 -6.42
N SER A 253 -21.74 13.06 -6.24
CA SER A 253 -20.71 12.06 -5.92
C SER A 253 -19.70 11.89 -7.06
N PHE A 254 -20.16 11.91 -8.32
CA PHE A 254 -19.26 11.87 -9.48
C PHE A 254 -18.44 13.16 -9.58
N CYS A 255 -19.09 14.32 -9.44
CA CYS A 255 -18.44 15.63 -9.50
C CYS A 255 -17.35 15.82 -8.44
N MET A 256 -17.57 15.30 -7.24
CA MET A 256 -16.61 15.35 -6.12
C MET A 256 -15.30 14.60 -6.43
N TRP A 257 -15.34 13.61 -7.31
CA TRP A 257 -14.18 12.79 -7.70
C TRP A 257 -13.86 12.95 -9.20
N LYS A 258 -14.23 14.10 -9.78
CA LYS A 258 -14.06 14.41 -11.20
C LYS A 258 -12.69 15.03 -11.45
N ASP A 259 -11.63 14.24 -11.28
CA ASP A 259 -10.24 14.70 -11.29
C ASP A 259 -9.42 14.21 -12.50
N THR A 260 -10.09 13.76 -13.58
CA THR A 260 -9.43 13.28 -14.80
C THR A 260 -9.84 14.03 -16.06
N VAL A 261 -8.93 14.10 -17.04
CA VAL A 261 -9.21 14.72 -18.35
C VAL A 261 -10.30 13.98 -19.13
N LEU A 262 -10.50 12.69 -18.80
CA LEU A 262 -11.49 11.84 -19.46
C LEU A 262 -12.90 12.03 -18.90
N ASP A 263 -13.05 12.72 -17.77
CA ASP A 263 -14.33 12.81 -17.07
C ASP A 263 -15.40 13.61 -17.80
N SER A 264 -15.01 14.35 -18.83
CA SER A 264 -15.93 15.10 -19.70
C SER A 264 -16.27 14.32 -20.97
N SER A 265 -15.64 13.15 -21.19
CA SER A 265 -15.74 12.33 -22.39
C SER A 265 -16.38 10.98 -22.07
N PRO A 266 -17.72 10.88 -22.01
CA PRO A 266 -18.39 9.65 -21.57
C PRO A 266 -18.06 8.45 -22.46
N ASN A 267 -17.77 8.64 -23.75
CA ASN A 267 -17.36 7.55 -24.64
C ASN A 267 -16.04 6.91 -24.19
N GLN A 268 -15.06 7.72 -23.76
CA GLN A 268 -13.75 7.25 -23.31
C GLN A 268 -13.80 6.64 -21.89
N LEU A 269 -14.77 7.05 -21.07
CA LEU A 269 -15.06 6.42 -19.78
C LEU A 269 -15.84 5.10 -19.95
N ASN A 270 -16.79 5.06 -20.90
CA ASN A 270 -17.57 3.87 -21.24
C ASN A 270 -16.72 2.80 -21.95
N GLU A 271 -15.59 3.18 -22.57
CA GLU A 271 -14.52 2.26 -23.00
C GLU A 271 -13.79 1.67 -21.77
N MET A 272 -14.55 1.00 -20.93
CA MET A 272 -14.07 0.29 -19.76
C MET A 272 -13.18 -0.86 -20.21
N SER A 273 -11.92 -0.81 -19.78
CA SER A 273 -10.99 -1.92 -19.98
C SER A 273 -11.51 -3.18 -19.28
N ASP A 274 -11.12 -4.33 -19.81
CA ASP A 274 -11.36 -5.63 -19.17
C ASP A 274 -10.75 -5.71 -17.76
N TYR A 275 -9.74 -4.89 -17.48
CA TYR A 275 -8.98 -4.93 -16.24
C TYR A 275 -8.83 -3.54 -15.61
N LEU A 276 -8.93 -3.50 -14.29
CA LEU A 276 -8.46 -2.40 -13.46
C LEU A 276 -6.95 -2.53 -13.28
N LYS A 277 -6.26 -1.39 -13.29
CA LYS A 277 -4.81 -1.31 -13.09
C LYS A 277 -4.55 -0.48 -11.87
N LEU A 278 -4.14 -1.14 -10.81
CA LEU A 278 -4.05 -0.54 -9.48
C LEU A 278 -2.61 -0.23 -9.11
N ILE A 279 -2.41 0.97 -8.58
CA ILE A 279 -1.14 1.45 -8.04
C ILE A 279 -1.31 2.03 -6.65
N ASP A 280 -0.21 2.09 -5.90
CA ASP A 280 -0.10 2.76 -4.61
C ASP A 280 -0.46 4.25 -4.73
N THR A 281 -1.14 4.80 -3.72
CA THR A 281 -1.52 6.21 -3.64
C THR A 281 -0.33 7.17 -3.63
N ALA A 282 0.83 6.71 -3.13
CA ALA A 282 2.07 7.48 -3.07
C ALA A 282 2.61 7.90 -4.45
N PHE A 283 2.13 7.30 -5.55
CA PHE A 283 2.41 7.75 -6.91
C PHE A 283 1.69 9.06 -7.30
N PHE A 284 0.75 9.54 -6.48
CA PHE A 284 0.04 10.79 -6.69
C PHE A 284 0.11 11.69 -5.45
N ILE A 285 -0.62 11.35 -4.39
CA ILE A 285 -0.62 12.07 -3.11
C ILE A 285 -0.54 11.03 -2.00
N ASN A 286 0.45 11.16 -1.12
CA ASN A 286 0.64 10.24 0.00
C ASN A 286 -0.37 10.53 1.14
N THR A 287 -1.62 10.13 0.93
CA THR A 287 -2.74 10.35 1.86
C THR A 287 -3.74 9.20 1.77
N SER A 288 -4.39 8.90 2.90
CA SER A 288 -5.49 7.93 3.00
C SER A 288 -6.84 8.60 3.29
N CYS A 289 -6.91 9.93 3.17
CA CYS A 289 -8.10 10.71 3.49
C CYS A 289 -9.30 10.61 2.51
N PRO A 290 -9.15 10.33 1.19
CA PRO A 290 -10.28 10.37 0.27
C PRO A 290 -11.50 9.51 0.70
N PRO A 291 -11.34 8.24 1.14
CA PRO A 291 -12.48 7.42 1.57
C PRO A 291 -13.21 7.95 2.82
N ILE A 292 -12.52 8.66 3.71
CA ILE A 292 -13.11 9.17 4.96
C ILE A 292 -13.81 10.51 4.75
N LEU A 293 -13.47 11.27 3.70
CA LEU A 293 -14.14 12.51 3.32
C LEU A 293 -15.43 12.30 2.52
N ARG A 294 -15.81 11.04 2.26
CA ARG A 294 -17.11 10.70 1.69
C ARG A 294 -18.25 11.29 2.54
N PRO A 295 -19.20 12.04 1.96
CA PRO A 295 -20.28 12.66 2.72
C PRO A 295 -21.11 11.68 3.54
N GLU A 296 -21.23 10.42 3.08
CA GLU A 296 -21.98 9.38 3.79
C GLU A 296 -21.33 8.98 5.13
N ARG A 297 -20.01 9.19 5.28
CA ARG A 297 -19.24 8.84 6.49
C ARG A 297 -19.37 9.87 7.60
N LYS A 298 -19.72 11.12 7.27
CA LYS A 298 -19.96 12.22 8.23
C LYS A 298 -18.88 12.33 9.31
N VAL A 299 -17.62 12.29 8.88
CA VAL A 299 -16.47 12.34 9.79
C VAL A 299 -16.35 13.73 10.40
N ASP A 300 -16.26 13.80 11.73
CA ASP A 300 -16.16 15.06 12.48
C ASP A 300 -14.72 15.42 12.86
N VAL A 301 -13.89 14.40 13.13
CA VAL A 301 -12.49 14.55 13.55
C VAL A 301 -11.62 13.56 12.80
N ILE A 302 -10.51 14.05 12.25
CA ILE A 302 -9.48 13.24 11.59
C ILE A 302 -8.19 13.36 12.41
N LEU A 303 -7.69 12.22 12.90
CA LEU A 303 -6.34 12.12 13.46
C LEU A 303 -5.39 11.69 12.33
N HIS A 304 -4.69 12.65 11.75
CA HIS A 304 -3.83 12.42 10.58
C HIS A 304 -2.39 12.17 11.00
N LEU A 305 -1.97 10.91 10.97
CA LEU A 305 -0.60 10.49 11.27
C LEU A 305 0.22 10.47 9.98
N ASN A 306 1.18 11.39 9.83
CA ASN A 306 2.03 11.46 8.65
C ASN A 306 3.39 10.78 8.90
N TYR A 307 3.74 9.85 8.03
CA TYR A 307 5.02 9.12 8.06
C TYR A 307 5.79 9.25 6.75
N SER A 308 5.61 10.37 6.04
CA SER A 308 6.25 10.60 4.75
C SER A 308 7.76 10.70 4.89
N GLY A 309 8.49 10.06 3.97
CA GLY A 309 9.94 10.21 3.88
C GLY A 309 10.31 11.60 3.37
N GLY A 310 11.17 12.31 4.08
CA GLY A 310 11.56 13.68 3.74
C GLY A 310 10.57 14.72 4.28
N SER A 311 9.89 15.45 3.39
CA SER A 311 9.01 16.57 3.82
C SER A 311 7.76 16.06 4.54
N GLN A 312 7.56 16.56 5.76
CA GLN A 312 6.36 16.25 6.52
C GLN A 312 5.15 17.04 6.01
N THR A 313 5.32 18.29 5.56
CA THR A 313 4.18 19.15 5.19
C THR A 313 3.71 18.94 3.74
N LEU A 314 4.59 18.53 2.83
CA LEU A 314 4.28 18.47 1.40
C LEU A 314 3.03 17.61 1.06
N PRO A 315 2.86 16.38 1.59
CA PRO A 315 1.65 15.59 1.32
C PRO A 315 0.37 16.26 1.84
N LEU A 316 0.47 16.97 2.97
CA LEU A 316 -0.66 17.71 3.54
C LEU A 316 -1.02 18.89 2.65
N ASP A 317 -0.03 19.68 2.23
CA ASP A 317 -0.19 20.82 1.33
C ASP A 317 -0.84 20.38 0.00
N LEU A 318 -0.32 19.31 -0.62
CA LEU A 318 -0.86 18.75 -1.88
C LEU A 318 -2.29 18.24 -1.72
N PHE A 319 -2.60 17.58 -0.60
CA PHE A 319 -3.96 17.07 -0.37
C PHE A 319 -4.97 18.19 -0.08
N SER A 320 -4.55 19.24 0.64
CA SER A 320 -5.37 20.42 0.88
C SER A 320 -5.69 21.14 -0.44
N GLU A 321 -4.70 21.30 -1.33
CA GLU A 321 -4.89 21.87 -2.67
C GLU A 321 -5.85 21.00 -3.50
N TYR A 322 -5.67 19.68 -3.49
CA TYR A 322 -6.58 18.75 -4.16
C TYR A 322 -8.04 18.89 -3.66
N CYS A 323 -8.24 18.96 -2.33
CA CYS A 323 -9.58 19.15 -1.77
C CYS A 323 -10.20 20.48 -2.19
N LEU A 324 -9.41 21.56 -2.21
CA LEU A 324 -9.85 22.88 -2.66
C LEU A 324 -10.28 22.86 -4.13
N GLU A 325 -9.48 22.25 -5.01
CA GLU A 325 -9.79 22.13 -6.45
C GLU A 325 -11.05 21.31 -6.71
N GLN A 326 -11.26 20.23 -5.94
CA GLN A 326 -12.44 19.36 -6.07
C GLN A 326 -13.67 19.89 -5.31
N GLY A 327 -13.54 20.96 -4.54
CA GLY A 327 -14.61 21.49 -3.68
C GLY A 327 -14.99 20.56 -2.53
N ILE A 328 -14.06 19.70 -2.08
CA ILE A 328 -14.26 18.81 -0.94
C ILE A 328 -14.03 19.59 0.36
N PRO A 329 -14.99 19.60 1.31
CA PRO A 329 -14.81 20.28 2.59
C PRO A 329 -13.62 19.71 3.38
N PHE A 330 -12.56 20.50 3.50
CA PHE A 330 -11.34 20.18 4.24
C PHE A 330 -10.81 21.46 4.90
N PRO A 331 -10.27 21.43 6.13
CA PRO A 331 -9.78 22.64 6.78
C PRO A 331 -8.52 23.15 6.09
N SER A 332 -8.30 24.47 6.12
CA SER A 332 -7.06 25.10 5.71
C SER A 332 -5.91 24.60 6.57
N THR A 333 -4.84 24.14 5.91
CA THR A 333 -3.68 23.55 6.58
C THR A 333 -2.46 24.48 6.54
N GLU A 334 -2.69 25.80 6.48
CA GLU A 334 -1.61 26.79 6.44
C GLU A 334 -0.77 26.77 7.73
N LEU A 335 0.51 26.45 7.58
CA LEU A 335 1.50 26.54 8.65
C LEU A 335 2.31 27.83 8.52
N SER A 336 2.61 28.47 9.66
CA SER A 336 3.47 29.65 9.71
C SER A 336 4.89 29.32 9.23
N GLN A 337 5.65 30.34 8.79
CA GLN A 337 7.04 30.13 8.38
C GLN A 337 7.89 29.56 9.52
N GLU A 338 7.66 30.02 10.75
CA GLU A 338 8.34 29.51 11.96
C GLU A 338 8.03 28.02 12.19
N ASP A 339 6.76 27.62 12.04
CA ASP A 339 6.36 26.21 12.17
C ASP A 339 6.95 25.34 11.05
N ARG A 340 7.12 25.87 9.83
CA ARG A 340 7.76 25.14 8.72
C ARG A 340 9.26 24.92 8.94
N GLU A 341 9.93 25.87 9.60
CA GLU A 341 11.35 25.75 9.98
C GLU A 341 11.52 24.81 11.19
N HIS A 342 10.57 24.85 12.14
CA HIS A 342 10.59 24.07 13.37
C HIS A 342 9.22 23.43 13.67
N LEU A 343 8.99 22.28 13.03
CA LEU A 343 7.73 21.54 13.18
C LEU A 343 7.55 21.01 14.61
N LYS A 344 6.35 21.21 15.14
CA LYS A 344 5.84 20.69 16.42
C LYS A 344 5.23 19.31 16.22
N GLU A 345 4.99 18.57 17.32
CA GLU A 345 4.49 17.20 17.22
C GLU A 345 3.00 17.10 16.85
N CYS A 346 2.22 18.19 16.96
CA CYS A 346 0.80 18.19 16.63
C CYS A 346 0.30 19.60 16.25
N TYR A 347 -0.58 19.64 15.26
CA TYR A 347 -1.31 20.82 14.81
C TYR A 347 -2.81 20.49 14.75
N VAL A 348 -3.67 21.41 15.17
CA VAL A 348 -5.12 21.27 15.05
C VAL A 348 -5.63 22.34 14.10
N PHE A 349 -6.24 21.93 13.01
CA PHE A 349 -6.86 22.80 12.01
C PHE A 349 -8.38 22.72 12.10
N GLU A 350 -9.01 23.89 12.15
CA GLU A 350 -10.45 24.08 12.31
C GLU A 350 -10.87 25.37 11.61
N ASP A 351 -11.69 25.24 10.56
CA ASP A 351 -12.12 26.37 9.74
C ASP A 351 -13.64 26.53 9.70
N SER A 352 -14.34 25.50 9.18
CA SER A 352 -15.79 25.54 8.95
C SER A 352 -16.52 24.41 9.67
N LEU A 353 -17.84 24.56 9.82
CA LEU A 353 -18.71 23.53 10.40
C LEU A 353 -18.91 22.33 9.46
N GLU A 354 -18.71 22.52 8.16
CA GLU A 354 -18.87 21.48 7.13
C GLU A 354 -17.60 20.61 6.99
N ALA A 355 -16.42 21.18 7.27
CA ALA A 355 -15.17 20.46 7.25
C ALA A 355 -14.88 19.73 8.58
N PRO A 356 -14.24 18.55 8.54
CA PRO A 356 -13.79 17.86 9.74
C PRO A 356 -12.69 18.66 10.46
N ILE A 357 -12.60 18.52 11.77
CA ILE A 357 -11.46 19.01 12.55
C ILE A 357 -10.27 18.09 12.29
N LEU A 358 -9.13 18.65 11.89
CA LEU A 358 -7.94 17.87 11.56
C LEU A 358 -6.88 18.03 12.65
N ALA A 359 -6.58 16.96 13.39
CA ALA A 359 -5.42 16.89 14.25
C ALA A 359 -4.27 16.19 13.48
N TYR A 360 -3.35 16.99 12.97
CA TYR A 360 -2.23 16.56 12.15
C TYR A 360 -0.98 16.30 12.99
N PHE A 361 -0.39 15.12 12.83
CA PHE A 361 0.81 14.66 13.52
C PHE A 361 1.93 14.39 12.49
N PRO A 362 2.88 15.33 12.30
CA PRO A 362 4.07 15.05 11.51
C PRO A 362 5.01 14.11 12.28
N LEU A 363 5.79 13.30 11.56
CA LEU A 363 6.86 12.49 12.15
C LEU A 363 8.07 13.40 12.45
N VAL A 364 8.11 13.95 13.66
CA VAL A 364 9.18 14.84 14.12
C VAL A 364 9.67 14.41 15.49
N CYS A 365 10.98 14.61 15.73
CA CYS A 365 11.60 14.44 17.03
C CYS A 365 11.91 15.83 17.60
N ASP A 366 10.91 16.47 18.20
CA ASP A 366 11.06 17.78 18.84
C ASP A 366 11.31 17.61 20.35
N THR A 367 10.26 17.70 21.19
CA THR A 367 10.43 17.66 22.65
C THR A 367 10.88 16.29 23.16
N PHE A 368 10.65 15.20 22.39
CA PHE A 368 11.10 13.84 22.72
C PHE A 368 12.63 13.71 22.93
N GLN A 369 13.41 14.61 22.32
CA GLN A 369 14.86 14.65 22.53
C GLN A 369 15.21 14.94 24.00
N LYS A 370 14.40 15.76 24.67
CA LYS A 370 14.58 16.18 26.06
C LYS A 370 13.78 15.33 27.04
N TYR A 371 12.58 14.90 26.66
CA TYR A 371 11.65 14.19 27.55
C TYR A 371 11.48 12.73 27.14
N LYS A 372 11.37 11.83 28.11
CA LYS A 372 11.09 10.39 27.86
C LYS A 372 9.61 10.04 27.98
N ALA A 373 8.86 10.85 28.71
CA ALA A 373 7.42 10.78 28.85
C ALA A 373 6.90 12.21 29.07
N PRO A 374 5.59 12.49 28.87
CA PRO A 374 5.04 13.83 29.08
C PRO A 374 5.42 14.36 30.47
N ASN A 375 6.08 15.53 30.51
CA ASN A 375 6.60 16.17 31.74
C ASN A 375 7.69 15.39 32.51
N VAL A 376 8.36 14.42 31.89
CA VAL A 376 9.45 13.65 32.51
C VAL A 376 10.73 13.84 31.70
N GLU A 377 11.64 14.67 32.20
CA GLU A 377 12.94 14.92 31.56
C GLU A 377 13.83 13.68 31.58
N ARG A 378 14.66 13.54 30.54
CA ARG A 378 15.71 12.51 30.46
C ARG A 378 16.87 12.88 31.37
N SER A 379 17.46 11.88 32.00
CA SER A 379 18.76 12.04 32.64
C SER A 379 19.87 12.14 31.57
N PRO A 380 21.07 12.67 31.90
CA PRO A 380 22.19 12.75 30.96
C PRO A 380 22.57 11.39 30.33
N ALA A 381 22.36 10.29 31.05
CA ALA A 381 22.62 8.93 30.56
C ALA A 381 21.58 8.42 29.54
N GLU A 382 20.37 8.99 29.51
CA GLU A 382 19.26 8.57 28.66
C GLU A 382 19.11 9.44 27.40
N MET A 383 19.97 10.46 27.21
CA MET A 383 19.87 11.43 26.12
C MET A 383 19.97 10.79 24.73
N GLU A 384 20.85 9.79 24.56
CA GLU A 384 21.02 9.09 23.27
C GLU A 384 19.75 8.35 22.82
N GLN A 385 18.88 7.95 23.75
CA GLN A 385 17.60 7.31 23.42
C GLN A 385 16.57 8.30 22.87
N GLY A 386 16.71 9.60 23.18
CA GLY A 386 15.87 10.67 22.63
C GLY A 386 16.32 11.15 21.25
N ARG A 387 17.53 10.79 20.80
CA ARG A 387 18.04 11.16 19.48
C ARG A 387 17.52 10.19 18.43
N VAL A 388 16.53 10.65 17.68
CA VAL A 388 15.85 9.89 16.62
C VAL A 388 15.86 10.73 15.35
N ASP A 389 16.73 10.39 14.39
CA ASP A 389 16.80 11.08 13.10
C ASP A 389 15.75 10.53 12.14
N VAL A 390 14.56 11.16 12.14
CA VAL A 390 13.46 10.89 11.21
C VAL A 390 13.45 11.85 10.02
N SER A 391 14.33 12.85 10.02
CA SER A 391 14.40 13.90 9.01
C SER A 391 15.14 13.45 7.75
N ASN A 392 16.12 12.57 7.94
CA ASN A 392 16.94 12.03 6.88
C ASN A 392 16.18 10.94 6.10
N CYS A 393 16.07 11.11 4.78
CA CYS A 393 15.39 10.16 3.90
C CYS A 393 16.17 8.85 3.67
N ALA A 394 17.42 8.74 4.13
CA ALA A 394 18.27 7.58 3.90
C ALA A 394 18.26 6.56 5.07
N ALA A 395 18.94 6.88 6.16
CA ALA A 395 19.08 6.00 7.32
C ALA A 395 18.95 6.85 8.59
N PRO A 396 18.39 6.30 9.69
CA PRO A 396 18.05 4.89 9.91
C PRO A 396 16.63 4.44 9.49
N TYR A 397 15.77 5.36 9.03
CA TYR A 397 14.36 5.07 8.72
C TYR A 397 13.95 5.36 7.26
N GLY A 398 14.90 5.34 6.32
CA GLY A 398 14.58 5.56 4.92
C GLY A 398 13.55 4.58 4.38
N THR A 399 12.71 5.06 3.47
CA THR A 399 11.50 4.38 3.02
C THR A 399 11.76 2.98 2.42
N GLY A 400 12.94 2.76 1.82
CA GLY A 400 13.32 1.46 1.24
C GLY A 400 13.95 0.47 2.23
N LEU A 401 14.13 0.83 3.50
CA LEU A 401 14.77 -0.04 4.50
C LEU A 401 13.76 -1.04 5.09
N LEU A 402 14.00 -2.32 4.85
CA LEU A 402 13.15 -3.42 5.34
C LEU A 402 13.65 -4.05 6.66
N THR A 403 14.84 -3.68 7.13
CA THR A 403 15.45 -4.25 8.34
C THR A 403 15.95 -3.16 9.26
N TYR A 404 15.46 -3.14 10.50
CA TYR A 404 15.90 -2.20 11.53
C TYR A 404 16.73 -2.91 12.60
N THR A 405 17.61 -2.18 13.26
CA THR A 405 18.17 -2.64 14.53
C THR A 405 17.09 -2.58 15.61
N GLU A 406 17.23 -3.40 16.66
CA GLU A 406 16.30 -3.36 17.80
C GLU A 406 16.23 -1.97 18.42
N GLU A 407 17.38 -1.30 18.53
CA GLU A 407 17.47 0.06 19.04
C GLU A 407 16.66 1.05 18.20
N ASN A 408 16.84 1.05 16.87
CA ASN A 408 16.13 1.97 15.98
C ASN A 408 14.62 1.68 15.97
N PHE A 409 14.22 0.40 15.99
CA PHE A 409 12.81 0.04 16.11
C PHE A 409 12.19 0.60 17.41
N ASN A 410 12.84 0.38 18.55
CA ASN A 410 12.35 0.86 19.84
C ASN A 410 12.35 2.39 19.92
N LYS A 411 13.36 3.06 19.35
CA LYS A 411 13.44 4.53 19.27
C LYS A 411 12.26 5.11 18.49
N LEU A 412 11.97 4.59 17.30
CA LEU A 412 10.86 5.06 16.47
C LEU A 412 9.50 4.80 17.14
N LEU A 413 9.31 3.60 17.71
CA LEU A 413 8.09 3.25 18.44
C LEU A 413 7.85 4.20 19.63
N ASN A 414 8.89 4.45 20.43
CA ASN A 414 8.81 5.32 21.59
C ASN A 414 8.56 6.78 21.20
N LEU A 415 9.18 7.25 20.11
CA LEU A 415 8.93 8.58 19.56
C LEU A 415 7.45 8.73 19.16
N CYS A 416 6.93 7.81 18.35
CA CYS A 416 5.52 7.85 17.91
C CYS A 416 4.55 7.79 19.11
N SER A 417 4.82 6.92 20.08
CA SER A 417 4.02 6.82 21.31
C SER A 417 4.05 8.11 22.12
N TYR A 418 5.24 8.70 22.31
CA TYR A 418 5.41 9.95 23.03
C TYR A 418 4.67 11.10 22.36
N ASN A 419 4.81 11.28 21.03
CA ASN A 419 4.19 12.39 20.31
C ASN A 419 2.66 12.40 20.49
N ILE A 420 2.03 11.22 20.47
CA ILE A 420 0.59 11.07 20.74
C ILE A 420 0.27 11.38 22.22
N LEU A 421 1.01 10.80 23.16
CA LEU A 421 0.74 10.96 24.59
C LEU A 421 0.95 12.41 25.06
N ASN A 422 1.97 13.08 24.56
CA ASN A 422 2.29 14.47 24.89
C ASN A 422 1.17 15.43 24.42
N ASN A 423 0.57 15.12 23.28
CA ASN A 423 -0.48 15.93 22.66
C ASN A 423 -1.90 15.40 22.92
N LYS A 424 -2.08 14.54 23.92
CA LYS A 424 -3.40 14.02 24.34
C LYS A 424 -4.42 15.13 24.58
N HIS A 425 -3.98 16.27 25.12
CA HIS A 425 -4.86 17.40 25.40
C HIS A 425 -5.46 18.02 24.13
N LEU A 426 -4.71 18.09 23.02
CA LEU A 426 -5.20 18.58 21.72
C LEU A 426 -6.21 17.61 21.08
N ILE A 427 -5.97 16.31 21.19
CA ILE A 427 -6.93 15.29 20.75
C ILE A 427 -8.25 15.43 21.53
N LEU A 428 -8.17 15.59 22.84
CA LEU A 428 -9.35 15.81 23.69
C LEU A 428 -10.06 17.13 23.37
N GLN A 429 -9.32 18.18 23.03
CA GLN A 429 -9.89 19.45 22.59
C GLN A 429 -10.66 19.28 21.28
N ALA A 430 -10.06 18.69 20.25
CA ALA A 430 -10.72 18.43 18.97
C ALA A 430 -12.01 17.62 19.14
N LEU A 431 -11.99 16.58 19.98
CA LEU A 431 -13.18 15.78 20.30
C LEU A 431 -14.26 16.59 21.03
N ARG A 432 -13.90 17.46 21.98
CA ARG A 432 -14.86 18.34 22.67
C ARG A 432 -15.51 19.31 21.69
N THR A 433 -14.72 19.96 20.84
CA THR A 433 -15.22 20.85 19.81
C THR A 433 -16.16 20.13 18.86
N ALA A 434 -15.82 18.91 18.41
CA ALA A 434 -16.71 18.11 17.57
C ALA A 434 -18.05 17.79 18.24
N VAL A 435 -18.05 17.46 19.54
CA VAL A 435 -19.28 17.24 20.31
C VAL A 435 -20.10 18.54 20.43
N GLU A 436 -19.44 19.70 20.58
CA GLU A 436 -20.10 21.00 20.64
C GLU A 436 -20.76 21.37 19.29
N ARG A 437 -20.11 21.07 18.16
CA ARG A 437 -20.68 21.28 16.81
C ARG A 437 -21.94 20.44 16.53
N LYS A 438 -22.16 19.35 17.29
CA LYS A 438 -23.32 18.45 17.15
C LYS A 438 -24.50 18.83 18.04
N LYS A 439 -24.31 19.73 19.01
CA LYS A 439 -25.39 20.25 19.86
C LYS A 439 -26.15 21.33 19.11
#